data_AF-A0A961BZD4-F1
#
_entry.id   AF-A0A961BZD4-F1
#
_cell.length_a   1.000
_cell.length_b   1.000
_cell.length_c   1.000
_cell.angle_alpha   90.00
_cell.angle_beta   90.00
_cell.angle_gamma   90.00
#
_symmetry.space_group_name_H-M   'P 1'
#
loop_
_entity.id
_entity.type
_entity.pdbx_description
1 polymer ?
#
loop_
_entity_poly.entity_id
_entity_poly.type
_entity_poly.pdbx_seq_one_letter_code
_entity_poly.pdbx_strand_id
1 'polypeptide(L)'
;MPTPPDVPAALDVPVAPDVPVATDAPDVPFAAHVPAPPIPVDVTVVETDRGEVWELAPDPMDAASRLLLRGVAAWAAEWAPGGRARLVIEAPEPTILGSGFLDPAGARALPEVTATPVHEGLAEELLEVWHAVVAAGGAVGFRREAEPAEIRPALERHLAAVVAGTSTLVTTREPGAGRLLGFGWWELARNTLFAHIAHLSRFQVRPDAQGRNLGRVQLAGMHRIARGMAGIELCELAYRSGTGVSRFYAAGGYVEVGRRPGAVRAGPADDRDSVLMMRRVDGGDLIYDGRG
;
A
#
# COMPACT_ATOMS: atom_id res chain seq x y z
N MET A 1 20.90 -34.77 32.93
CA MET A 1 20.29 -34.02 31.80
C MET A 1 21.24 -32.92 31.41
N PRO A 2 21.63 -32.78 30.13
CA PRO A 2 22.47 -31.68 29.71
C PRO A 2 21.68 -30.36 29.75
N THR A 3 22.29 -29.33 30.30
CA THR A 3 21.80 -27.94 30.31
C THR A 3 21.69 -27.44 28.87
N PRO A 4 20.58 -26.77 28.46
CA PRO A 4 20.48 -26.21 27.12
C PRO A 4 21.57 -25.14 26.93
N PRO A 5 22.16 -25.02 25.72
CA PRO A 5 23.15 -23.99 25.44
C PRO A 5 22.52 -22.59 25.51
N ASP A 6 23.29 -21.62 25.96
CA ASP A 6 22.92 -20.20 25.95
C ASP A 6 22.54 -19.76 24.53
N VAL A 7 21.26 -19.45 24.34
CA VAL A 7 20.73 -18.87 23.10
C VAL A 7 21.11 -17.38 23.12
N PRO A 8 21.88 -16.88 22.14
CA PRO A 8 22.19 -15.45 22.07
C PRO A 8 20.89 -14.64 21.94
N ALA A 9 20.83 -13.51 22.64
CA ALA A 9 19.71 -12.59 22.55
C ALA A 9 19.55 -12.08 21.11
N ALA A 10 18.37 -12.35 20.55
CA ALA A 10 17.81 -11.80 19.31
C ALA A 10 18.63 -12.00 18.01
N LEU A 11 18.15 -12.91 17.16
CA LEU A 11 18.29 -12.73 15.71
C LEU A 11 17.28 -11.65 15.30
N ASP A 12 17.76 -10.51 14.81
CA ASP A 12 16.94 -9.45 14.23
C ASP A 12 16.25 -9.96 12.97
N VAL A 13 15.02 -10.46 13.14
CA VAL A 13 14.11 -10.78 12.05
C VAL A 13 13.21 -9.56 11.82
N PRO A 14 13.13 -8.99 10.60
CA PRO A 14 12.35 -7.79 10.34
C PRO A 14 10.87 -8.01 10.69
N VAL A 15 10.36 -7.19 11.59
CA VAL A 15 8.96 -7.19 12.05
C VAL A 15 8.12 -6.38 11.07
N ALA A 16 7.26 -7.09 10.35
CA ALA A 16 6.29 -6.52 9.44
C ALA A 16 5.23 -5.67 10.15
N PRO A 17 4.73 -4.60 9.52
CA PRO A 17 3.62 -3.83 10.03
C PRO A 17 2.29 -4.56 9.81
N ASP A 18 1.29 -3.94 10.35
CA ASP A 18 0.10 -4.45 10.98
C ASP A 18 -0.93 -3.35 10.47
N VAL A 19 -2.17 -3.68 10.09
CA VAL A 19 -3.08 -2.73 9.36
C VAL A 19 -4.45 -2.66 10.08
N PRO A 20 -5.15 -1.49 10.14
CA PRO A 20 -6.40 -1.41 10.90
C PRO A 20 -7.54 -2.13 10.18
N VAL A 21 -8.40 -2.76 10.99
CA VAL A 21 -9.58 -3.54 10.57
C VAL A 21 -10.75 -2.59 10.29
N ALA A 22 -11.41 -2.79 9.14
CA ALA A 22 -12.80 -2.36 8.94
C ALA A 22 -13.70 -3.28 9.79
N THR A 23 -14.54 -2.69 10.63
CA THR A 23 -15.45 -3.39 11.55
C THR A 23 -16.33 -4.43 10.83
N ASP A 24 -16.55 -5.56 11.50
CA ASP A 24 -17.40 -6.68 11.08
C ASP A 24 -18.70 -6.20 10.41
N ALA A 25 -18.83 -6.50 9.11
CA ALA A 25 -20.15 -6.63 8.51
C ALA A 25 -20.65 -8.05 8.84
N PRO A 26 -21.88 -8.21 9.36
CA PRO A 26 -22.43 -9.54 9.58
C PRO A 26 -22.54 -10.28 8.24
N ASP A 27 -22.35 -11.60 8.26
CA ASP A 27 -22.70 -12.48 7.14
C ASP A 27 -24.21 -12.40 6.90
N VAL A 28 -24.63 -11.52 5.99
CA VAL A 28 -26.01 -11.44 5.53
C VAL A 28 -26.18 -12.50 4.43
N PRO A 29 -27.13 -13.46 4.57
CA PRO A 29 -27.48 -14.34 3.47
C PRO A 29 -27.96 -13.49 2.28
N PHE A 30 -27.43 -13.79 1.09
CA PHE A 30 -27.70 -13.08 -0.15
C PHE A 30 -29.21 -13.10 -0.46
N ALA A 31 -29.97 -12.13 0.07
CA ALA A 31 -31.34 -11.88 -0.34
C ALA A 31 -31.28 -11.18 -1.70
N ALA A 32 -31.95 -11.77 -2.69
CA ALA A 32 -32.00 -11.27 -4.06
C ALA A 32 -32.48 -9.81 -4.08
N HIS A 33 -31.53 -8.88 -4.25
CA HIS A 33 -31.81 -7.49 -4.54
C HIS A 33 -32.26 -7.42 -6.00
N VAL A 34 -33.50 -6.99 -6.23
CA VAL A 34 -33.98 -6.68 -7.59
C VAL A 34 -33.31 -5.36 -8.00
N PRO A 35 -32.38 -5.35 -8.97
CA PRO A 35 -31.70 -4.13 -9.36
C PRO A 35 -32.68 -3.18 -10.06
N ALA A 36 -32.59 -1.89 -9.72
CA ALA A 36 -33.14 -0.84 -10.57
C ALA A 36 -32.50 -0.93 -11.97
N PRO A 37 -33.21 -0.56 -13.05
CA PRO A 37 -32.67 -0.65 -14.40
C PRO A 37 -31.38 0.20 -14.51
N PRO A 38 -30.32 -0.34 -15.13
CA PRO A 38 -29.05 0.37 -15.27
C PRO A 38 -29.24 1.63 -16.12
N ILE A 39 -28.62 2.73 -15.67
CA ILE A 39 -28.49 3.96 -16.45
C ILE A 39 -27.21 3.79 -17.29
N PRO A 40 -27.29 3.86 -18.63
CA PRO A 40 -26.11 3.68 -19.47
C PRO A 40 -25.09 4.80 -19.23
N VAL A 41 -23.81 4.41 -19.15
CA VAL A 41 -22.64 5.30 -19.10
C VAL A 41 -21.72 4.87 -20.23
N ASP A 42 -21.36 5.81 -21.10
CA ASP A 42 -20.80 5.45 -22.41
C ASP A 42 -19.27 5.37 -22.45
N VAL A 43 -18.49 6.11 -21.63
CA VAL A 43 -17.02 6.10 -21.80
C VAL A 43 -16.23 6.38 -20.53
N THR A 44 -15.23 5.54 -20.25
CA THR A 44 -14.03 5.81 -19.44
C THR A 44 -12.88 6.10 -20.38
N VAL A 45 -12.32 7.31 -20.37
CA VAL A 45 -11.13 7.64 -21.16
C VAL A 45 -9.89 7.57 -20.27
N VAL A 46 -8.80 6.95 -20.74
CA VAL A 46 -7.45 7.12 -20.16
C VAL A 46 -6.58 7.78 -21.20
N GLU A 47 -6.26 9.07 -21.01
CA GLU A 47 -5.29 9.78 -21.84
C GLU A 47 -3.89 9.70 -21.21
N THR A 48 -2.88 9.32 -22.00
CA THR A 48 -1.46 9.40 -21.61
C THR A 48 -0.74 10.51 -22.38
N ASP A 49 0.44 10.90 -21.89
CA ASP A 49 1.36 11.83 -22.56
C ASP A 49 1.93 11.29 -23.88
N ARG A 50 1.74 10.00 -24.17
CA ARG A 50 2.02 9.38 -25.47
C ARG A 50 0.85 9.49 -26.45
N GLY A 51 -0.23 10.16 -26.08
CA GLY A 51 -1.44 10.28 -26.90
C GLY A 51 -2.26 8.99 -26.98
N GLU A 52 -2.03 8.04 -26.07
CA GLU A 52 -2.83 6.82 -26.00
C GLU A 52 -4.15 7.15 -25.31
N VAL A 53 -5.25 6.79 -25.97
CA VAL A 53 -6.62 7.00 -25.51
C VAL A 53 -7.28 5.63 -25.41
N TRP A 54 -7.69 5.24 -24.20
CA TRP A 54 -8.38 3.98 -23.97
C TRP A 54 -9.81 4.23 -23.54
N GLU A 55 -10.78 3.76 -24.33
CA GLU A 55 -12.21 3.78 -24.00
C GLU A 55 -12.60 2.47 -23.31
N LEU A 56 -13.06 2.55 -22.07
CA LEU A 56 -13.67 1.42 -21.36
C LEU A 56 -15.16 1.74 -21.17
N ALA A 57 -16.06 0.81 -21.45
CA ALA A 57 -17.51 0.96 -21.23
C ALA A 57 -18.02 0.13 -20.01
N PRO A 58 -17.63 0.44 -18.77
CA PRO A 58 -18.16 -0.22 -17.58
C PRO A 58 -19.35 0.57 -16.98
N ASP A 59 -20.38 -0.10 -16.45
CA ASP A 59 -21.47 0.51 -15.67
C ASP A 59 -20.94 0.94 -14.28
N PRO A 60 -20.63 2.23 -14.05
CA PRO A 60 -19.84 2.67 -12.90
C PRO A 60 -20.59 2.57 -11.57
N MET A 61 -21.89 2.25 -11.60
CA MET A 61 -22.71 2.09 -10.40
C MET A 61 -22.56 0.72 -9.75
N ASP A 62 -22.08 -0.30 -10.48
CA ASP A 62 -21.83 -1.62 -9.92
C ASP A 62 -20.44 -1.75 -9.23
N ALA A 63 -20.28 -2.80 -8.42
CA ALA A 63 -19.04 -3.03 -7.67
C ALA A 63 -17.84 -3.37 -8.56
N ALA A 64 -18.08 -3.98 -9.73
CA ALA A 64 -17.05 -4.44 -10.65
C ALA A 64 -16.39 -3.25 -11.37
N SER A 65 -17.19 -2.29 -11.82
CA SER A 65 -16.73 -1.08 -12.49
C SER A 65 -15.94 -0.18 -11.56
N ARG A 66 -16.37 0.00 -10.30
CA ARG A 66 -15.58 0.72 -9.29
C ARG A 66 -14.22 0.06 -9.04
N LEU A 67 -14.16 -1.27 -9.03
CA LEU A 67 -12.91 -2.00 -8.89
C LEU A 67 -12.00 -1.79 -10.10
N LEU A 68 -12.57 -1.79 -11.31
CA LEU A 68 -11.86 -1.57 -12.57
C LEU A 68 -11.27 -0.15 -12.62
N LEU A 69 -12.06 0.87 -12.29
CA LEU A 69 -11.62 2.27 -12.20
C LEU A 69 -10.47 2.46 -11.20
N ARG A 70 -10.57 1.82 -10.03
CA ARG A 70 -9.51 1.84 -9.01
C ARG A 70 -8.23 1.16 -9.50
N GLY A 71 -8.37 0.09 -10.29
CA GLY A 71 -7.27 -0.62 -10.94
C GLY A 71 -6.57 0.24 -11.98
N VAL A 72 -7.33 0.93 -12.84
CA VAL A 72 -6.80 1.85 -13.85
C VAL A 72 -6.00 2.99 -13.22
N ALA A 73 -6.52 3.61 -12.15
CA ALA A 73 -5.80 4.68 -11.44
C ALA A 73 -4.48 4.18 -10.83
N ALA A 74 -4.48 2.97 -10.25
CA ALA A 74 -3.26 2.36 -9.72
C ALA A 74 -2.27 2.02 -10.85
N TRP A 75 -2.74 1.44 -11.95
CA TRP A 75 -1.92 1.16 -13.12
C TRP A 75 -1.26 2.43 -13.68
N ALA A 76 -2.01 3.53 -13.80
CA ALA A 76 -1.47 4.80 -14.27
C ALA A 76 -0.38 5.35 -13.33
N ALA A 77 -0.59 5.27 -12.01
CA ALA A 77 0.42 5.66 -11.03
C ALA A 77 1.72 4.82 -11.09
N GLU A 78 1.58 3.55 -11.49
CA GLU A 78 2.69 2.61 -11.66
C GLU A 78 3.45 2.83 -12.99
N TRP A 79 2.75 3.09 -14.11
CA TRP A 79 3.34 3.01 -15.45
C TRP A 79 3.45 4.34 -16.20
N ALA A 80 2.73 5.39 -15.80
CA ALA A 80 2.70 6.69 -16.50
C ALA A 80 3.09 7.87 -15.56
N PRO A 81 4.34 7.93 -15.06
CA PRO A 81 4.76 9.01 -14.16
C PRO A 81 4.76 10.37 -14.88
N GLY A 82 4.07 11.36 -14.29
CA GLY A 82 3.96 12.72 -14.86
C GLY A 82 2.88 12.86 -15.94
N GLY A 83 2.29 11.75 -16.40
CA GLY A 83 1.13 11.76 -17.28
C GLY A 83 -0.14 12.18 -16.53
N ARG A 84 -1.02 12.92 -17.21
CA ARG A 84 -2.36 13.25 -16.68
C ARG A 84 -3.33 12.15 -17.08
N ALA A 85 -3.52 11.13 -16.23
CA ALA A 85 -4.63 10.21 -16.41
C ALA A 85 -5.94 10.94 -16.07
N ARG A 86 -6.69 11.35 -17.09
CA ARG A 86 -8.02 11.94 -16.92
C ARG A 86 -9.08 10.85 -17.01
N LEU A 87 -9.59 10.41 -15.88
CA LEU A 87 -10.77 9.55 -15.85
C LEU A 87 -12.02 10.39 -16.10
N VAL A 88 -12.51 10.43 -17.35
CA VAL A 88 -13.82 11.02 -17.67
C VAL A 88 -14.87 9.95 -17.43
N ILE A 89 -15.90 10.29 -16.66
CA ILE A 89 -17.11 9.48 -16.52
C ILE A 89 -18.28 10.38 -16.92
N GLU A 90 -18.91 10.12 -18.06
CA GLU A 90 -20.11 10.86 -18.48
C GLU A 90 -21.34 10.26 -17.79
N ALA A 91 -21.84 10.94 -16.76
CA ALA A 91 -23.08 10.57 -16.07
C ALA A 91 -24.08 11.74 -16.12
N PRO A 92 -25.39 11.47 -16.25
CA PRO A 92 -26.43 12.51 -16.38
C PRO A 92 -26.56 13.43 -15.15
N GLU A 93 -26.01 13.04 -13.99
CA GLU A 93 -25.74 13.90 -12.84
C GLU A 93 -24.35 13.59 -12.26
N PRO A 94 -23.61 14.56 -11.69
CA PRO A 94 -22.30 14.36 -11.05
C PRO A 94 -22.44 13.49 -9.80
N THR A 95 -22.59 12.20 -10.01
CA THR A 95 -22.59 11.19 -8.97
C THR A 95 -21.14 10.95 -8.60
N ILE A 96 -20.82 10.99 -7.30
CA ILE A 96 -19.50 10.66 -6.76
C ILE A 96 -19.22 9.18 -7.08
N LEU A 97 -18.75 8.91 -8.29
CA LEU A 97 -18.39 7.59 -8.77
C LEU A 97 -16.97 7.31 -8.27
N GLY A 98 -16.94 6.77 -7.04
CA GLY A 98 -15.76 6.64 -6.19
C GLY A 98 -14.65 5.73 -6.72
N SER A 99 -13.90 6.24 -7.70
CA SER A 99 -12.46 5.93 -7.86
C SER A 99 -11.61 6.61 -6.79
N GLY A 100 -12.19 7.56 -6.03
CA GLY A 100 -11.55 8.29 -4.93
C GLY A 100 -10.94 9.65 -5.31
N PHE A 101 -11.06 10.05 -6.58
CA PHE A 101 -10.38 11.22 -7.15
C PHE A 101 -11.27 12.09 -8.05
N LEU A 102 -12.59 12.04 -7.93
CA LEU A 102 -13.48 12.97 -8.66
C LEU A 102 -14.11 13.93 -7.65
N ASP A 103 -13.93 15.22 -7.87
CA ASP A 103 -14.74 16.26 -7.22
C ASP A 103 -16.06 16.46 -8.02
N PRO A 104 -17.02 17.27 -7.56
CA PRO A 104 -18.27 17.52 -8.29
C PRO A 104 -18.07 18.12 -9.70
N ALA A 105 -16.88 18.62 -10.02
CA ALA A 105 -16.50 19.15 -11.33
C ALA A 105 -15.81 18.10 -12.23
N GLY A 106 -15.64 16.86 -11.76
CA GLY A 106 -15.19 15.73 -12.57
C GLY A 106 -13.68 15.69 -12.85
N ALA A 107 -12.84 16.41 -12.09
CA ALA A 107 -11.39 16.34 -12.29
C ALA A 107 -10.60 16.62 -10.99
N ARG A 108 -9.96 15.60 -10.41
CA ARG A 108 -8.87 15.80 -9.43
C ARG A 108 -7.58 15.19 -9.94
N ALA A 109 -6.48 15.92 -9.78
CA ALA A 109 -5.16 15.39 -10.03
C ALA A 109 -4.85 14.24 -9.05
N LEU A 110 -4.21 13.19 -9.56
CA LEU A 110 -3.73 12.08 -8.75
C LEU A 110 -2.71 12.58 -7.72
N PRO A 111 -2.65 11.97 -6.53
CA PRO A 111 -1.64 12.31 -5.54
C PRO A 111 -0.26 11.97 -6.09
N GLU A 112 0.73 12.77 -5.70
CA GLU A 112 2.12 12.60 -6.11
C GLU A 112 2.78 11.53 -5.23
N VAL A 113 3.22 10.43 -5.84
CA VAL A 113 3.97 9.37 -5.15
C VAL A 113 5.45 9.44 -5.54
N THR A 114 6.32 9.80 -4.61
CA THR A 114 7.72 10.13 -4.91
C THR A 114 8.69 9.53 -3.89
N ALA A 115 9.87 9.14 -4.37
CA ALA A 115 11.00 8.87 -3.48
C ALA A 115 11.41 10.20 -2.85
N THR A 116 11.35 10.28 -1.53
CA THR A 116 11.47 11.55 -0.80
C THR A 116 12.77 11.60 -0.01
N PRO A 117 13.67 12.55 -0.30
CA PRO A 117 14.88 12.74 0.49
C PRO A 117 14.55 13.31 1.88
N VAL A 118 15.40 13.03 2.86
CA VAL A 118 15.27 13.62 4.20
C VAL A 118 15.56 15.13 4.12
N HIS A 119 14.64 15.93 4.65
CA HIS A 119 14.73 17.38 4.71
C HIS A 119 14.17 17.89 6.05
N GLU A 120 14.41 19.17 6.33
CA GLU A 120 13.89 19.83 7.53
C GLU A 120 12.35 19.78 7.58
N GLY A 121 11.78 19.52 8.75
CA GLY A 121 10.33 19.41 8.95
C GLY A 121 9.70 18.06 8.59
N LEU A 122 10.34 17.25 7.74
CA LEU A 122 9.79 15.97 7.29
C LEU A 122 9.47 15.01 8.44
N ALA A 123 10.33 14.97 9.47
CA ALA A 123 10.13 14.10 10.62
C ALA A 123 8.81 14.40 11.36
N GLU A 124 8.42 15.67 11.47
CA GLU A 124 7.18 16.04 12.15
C GLU A 124 5.95 15.67 11.32
N GLU A 125 5.99 15.87 10.00
CA GLU A 125 4.91 15.43 9.10
C GLU A 125 4.72 13.91 9.14
N LEU A 126 5.82 13.15 9.06
CA LEU A 126 5.78 11.70 9.13
C LEU A 126 5.26 11.21 10.49
N LEU A 127 5.70 11.83 11.58
CA LEU A 127 5.26 11.47 12.93
C LEU A 127 3.77 11.74 13.13
N GLU A 128 3.25 12.87 12.63
CA GLU A 128 1.82 13.19 12.69
C GLU A 128 0.99 12.10 12.00
N VAL A 129 1.38 11.71 10.78
CA VAL A 129 0.69 10.66 10.03
C VAL A 129 0.84 9.29 10.71
N TRP A 130 2.02 8.94 11.21
CA TRP A 130 2.25 7.68 11.92
C TRP A 130 1.39 7.58 13.18
N HIS A 131 1.41 8.62 14.01
CA HIS A 131 0.60 8.67 15.22
C HIS A 131 -0.90 8.59 14.91
N ALA A 132 -1.39 9.32 13.90
CA ALA A 132 -2.79 9.24 13.49
C ALA A 132 -3.19 7.82 13.06
N VAL A 133 -2.32 7.12 12.34
CA VAL A 133 -2.55 5.72 11.92
C VAL A 133 -2.57 4.80 13.13
N VAL A 134 -1.61 4.94 14.06
CA VAL A 134 -1.56 4.16 15.31
C VAL A 134 -2.81 4.36 16.17
N ALA A 135 -3.22 5.61 16.39
CA ALA A 135 -4.41 5.95 17.16
C ALA A 135 -5.71 5.41 16.54
N ALA A 136 -5.74 5.25 15.21
CA ALA A 136 -6.82 4.58 14.47
C ALA A 136 -6.78 3.04 14.55
N GLY A 137 -5.85 2.46 15.33
CA GLY A 137 -5.63 1.02 15.40
C GLY A 137 -4.86 0.47 14.21
N GLY A 138 -4.27 1.35 13.40
CA GLY A 138 -3.43 0.98 12.28
C GLY A 138 -2.11 0.46 12.78
N ALA A 139 -1.76 -0.72 12.37
CA ALA A 139 -0.81 -1.49 13.14
C ALA A 139 0.64 -1.26 12.59
N VAL A 140 1.11 -0.04 12.62
CA VAL A 140 2.44 0.29 12.04
C VAL A 140 3.58 0.05 13.04
N GLY A 141 3.56 -1.11 13.71
CA GLY A 141 4.58 -1.54 14.67
C GLY A 141 4.38 -1.05 16.12
N PHE A 142 3.21 -0.49 16.43
CA PHE A 142 2.88 0.06 17.74
C PHE A 142 1.47 -0.34 18.17
N ARG A 143 1.24 -0.36 19.48
CA ARG A 143 -0.11 -0.48 20.05
C ARG A 143 -0.86 0.84 19.92
N ARG A 144 -2.19 0.80 19.95
CA ARG A 144 -3.07 1.95 19.71
C ARG A 144 -2.80 3.11 20.68
N GLU A 145 -2.35 2.80 21.87
CA GLU A 145 -2.08 3.74 22.97
C GLU A 145 -0.70 4.39 22.90
N ALA A 146 0.12 4.07 21.90
CA ALA A 146 1.47 4.60 21.82
C ALA A 146 1.47 6.10 21.51
N GLU A 147 2.16 6.86 22.36
CA GLU A 147 2.30 8.31 22.23
C GLU A 147 3.36 8.67 21.17
N PRO A 148 3.32 9.89 20.59
CA PRO A 148 4.32 10.33 19.60
C PRO A 148 5.78 10.18 20.04
N ALA A 149 6.04 10.33 21.35
CA ALA A 149 7.38 10.16 21.92
C ALA A 149 7.90 8.71 21.84
N GLU A 150 7.01 7.72 21.82
CA GLU A 150 7.36 6.30 21.66
C GLU A 150 7.60 5.94 20.19
N ILE A 151 6.91 6.61 19.27
CA ILE A 151 7.02 6.40 17.82
C ILE A 151 8.29 7.06 17.26
N ARG A 152 8.65 8.24 17.77
CA ARG A 152 9.76 9.07 17.26
C ARG A 152 11.09 8.33 17.12
N PRO A 153 11.58 7.54 18.10
CA PRO A 153 12.84 6.81 17.94
C PRO A 153 12.83 5.81 16.78
N ALA A 154 11.68 5.20 16.47
CA ALA A 154 11.57 4.30 15.32
C ALA A 154 11.61 5.08 14.00
N LEU A 155 10.90 6.20 13.94
CA LEU A 155 10.95 7.09 12.78
C LEU A 155 12.37 7.59 12.50
N GLU A 156 13.09 8.04 13.52
CA GLU A 156 14.48 8.51 13.40
C GLU A 156 15.41 7.41 12.85
N ARG A 157 15.23 6.15 13.26
CA ARG A 157 15.99 5.02 12.70
C ARG A 157 15.70 4.81 11.22
N HIS A 158 14.43 4.90 10.79
CA HIS A 158 14.09 4.79 9.38
C HIS A 158 14.65 5.96 8.56
N LEU A 159 14.59 7.19 9.07
CA LEU A 159 15.18 8.36 8.41
C LEU A 159 16.71 8.23 8.30
N ALA A 160 17.38 7.75 9.35
CA ALA A 160 18.81 7.46 9.30
C ALA A 160 19.15 6.38 8.27
N ALA A 161 18.30 5.35 8.11
CA ALA A 161 18.48 4.33 7.07
C ALA A 161 18.33 4.90 5.65
N VAL A 162 17.48 5.90 5.45
CA VAL A 162 17.37 6.64 4.17
C VAL A 162 18.64 7.44 3.90
N VAL A 163 19.16 8.17 4.89
CA VAL A 163 20.44 8.90 4.76
C VAL A 163 21.61 7.94 4.48
N ALA A 164 21.61 6.75 5.09
CA ALA A 164 22.61 5.72 4.88
C ALA A 164 22.46 4.96 3.55
N GLY A 165 21.41 5.21 2.77
CA GLY A 165 21.14 4.53 1.50
C GLY A 165 20.72 3.05 1.64
N THR A 166 20.36 2.60 2.84
CA THR A 166 19.86 1.23 3.09
C THR A 166 18.34 1.18 3.14
N SER A 167 17.67 2.30 2.88
CA SER A 167 16.23 2.38 2.70
C SER A 167 15.87 3.53 1.76
N THR A 168 14.74 3.42 1.09
CA THR A 168 14.13 4.51 0.32
C THR A 168 12.76 4.84 0.93
N LEU A 169 12.59 6.07 1.41
CA LEU A 169 11.29 6.60 1.81
C LEU A 169 10.48 6.97 0.57
N VAL A 170 9.24 6.52 0.52
CA VAL A 170 8.26 6.93 -0.49
C VAL A 170 7.12 7.66 0.19
N THR A 171 6.84 8.89 -0.22
CA THR A 171 5.69 9.66 0.27
C THR A 171 4.61 9.76 -0.80
N THR A 172 3.36 9.89 -0.35
CA THR A 172 2.20 10.23 -1.17
C THR A 172 1.69 11.57 -0.70
N ARG A 173 1.69 12.58 -1.57
CA ARG A 173 1.25 13.94 -1.26
C ARG A 173 0.10 14.38 -2.14
N GLU A 174 -0.66 15.37 -1.68
CA GLU A 174 -1.53 16.10 -2.59
C GLU A 174 -0.70 16.78 -3.72
N PRO A 175 -1.28 16.95 -4.92
CA PRO A 175 -0.60 17.59 -6.04
C PRO A 175 0.04 18.94 -5.66
N GLY A 176 1.20 19.24 -6.24
CA GLY A 176 1.91 20.50 -6.00
C GLY A 176 2.62 20.58 -4.65
N ALA A 177 3.24 19.48 -4.21
CA ALA A 177 3.90 19.37 -2.90
C ALA A 177 2.96 19.65 -1.71
N GLY A 178 1.68 19.31 -1.85
CA GLY A 178 0.68 19.52 -0.83
C GLY A 178 0.82 18.59 0.37
N ARG A 179 -0.27 18.47 1.12
CA ARG A 179 -0.32 17.72 2.37
C ARG A 179 0.16 16.28 2.19
N LEU A 180 0.94 15.78 3.15
CA LEU A 180 1.31 14.37 3.24
C LEU A 180 0.07 13.51 3.50
N LEU A 181 -0.22 12.58 2.61
CA LEU A 181 -1.38 11.68 2.67
C LEU A 181 -1.02 10.26 3.10
N GLY A 182 0.24 9.86 2.95
CA GLY A 182 0.72 8.53 3.28
C GLY A 182 2.20 8.38 3.01
N PHE A 183 2.81 7.34 3.54
CA PHE A 183 4.18 6.96 3.24
C PHE A 183 4.44 5.48 3.49
N GLY A 184 5.59 5.01 3.02
CA GLY A 184 6.13 3.69 3.30
C GLY A 184 7.60 3.66 2.92
N TRP A 185 8.29 2.60 3.29
CA TRP A 185 9.71 2.42 2.98
C TRP A 185 9.93 1.18 2.14
N TRP A 186 10.91 1.29 1.26
CA TRP A 186 11.64 0.13 0.77
C TRP A 186 12.89 -0.04 1.62
N GLU A 187 12.97 -1.11 2.41
CA GLU A 187 14.17 -1.52 3.11
C GLU A 187 15.00 -2.41 2.19
N LEU A 188 16.31 -2.14 2.13
CA LEU A 188 17.23 -2.84 1.23
C LEU A 188 18.10 -3.81 2.03
N ALA A 189 18.24 -5.01 1.51
CA ALA A 189 19.11 -6.00 2.13
C ALA A 189 20.57 -5.51 2.13
N ARG A 190 21.26 -5.73 3.25
CA ARG A 190 22.67 -5.33 3.42
C ARG A 190 23.65 -6.32 2.80
N ASN A 191 23.21 -7.53 2.47
CA ASN A 191 24.05 -8.54 1.85
C ASN A 191 23.78 -8.64 0.34
N THR A 192 24.79 -9.08 -0.41
CA THR A 192 24.73 -9.18 -1.87
C THR A 192 23.77 -10.25 -2.38
N LEU A 193 23.48 -11.27 -1.56
CA LEU A 193 22.60 -12.38 -1.93
C LEU A 193 21.13 -11.94 -2.09
N PHE A 194 20.68 -11.01 -1.24
CA PHE A 194 19.31 -10.48 -1.27
C PHE A 194 19.25 -9.03 -1.77
N ALA A 195 20.34 -8.48 -2.32
CA ALA A 195 20.40 -7.10 -2.78
C ALA A 195 19.37 -6.76 -3.88
N HIS A 196 18.82 -7.77 -4.55
CA HIS A 196 17.78 -7.64 -5.57
C HIS A 196 16.35 -7.60 -5.00
N ILE A 197 16.20 -7.59 -3.67
CA ILE A 197 14.92 -7.58 -2.96
C ILE A 197 14.75 -6.26 -2.20
N ALA A 198 13.61 -5.60 -2.45
CA ALA A 198 13.15 -4.45 -1.67
C ALA A 198 12.01 -4.88 -0.73
N HIS A 199 12.19 -4.68 0.58
CA HIS A 199 11.21 -5.07 1.59
C HIS A 199 10.31 -3.87 1.91
N LEU A 200 9.01 -4.03 1.69
CA LEU A 200 8.01 -3.01 2.00
C LEU A 200 7.82 -2.97 3.52
N SER A 201 8.08 -1.82 4.12
CA SER A 201 7.82 -1.61 5.53
C SER A 201 7.02 -0.34 5.80
N ARG A 202 6.30 -0.39 6.92
CA ARG A 202 5.45 0.66 7.51
C ARG A 202 4.62 1.39 6.44
N PHE A 203 3.94 0.61 5.60
CA PHE A 203 3.05 1.13 4.56
C PHE A 203 1.78 1.71 5.19
N GLN A 204 1.53 2.99 4.98
CA GLN A 204 0.46 3.69 5.66
C GLN A 204 -0.15 4.84 4.88
N VAL A 205 -1.47 5.00 5.06
CA VAL A 205 -2.29 6.09 4.54
C VAL A 205 -3.02 6.73 5.70
N ARG A 206 -3.07 8.06 5.70
CA ARG A 206 -3.81 8.85 6.68
C ARG A 206 -5.25 8.36 6.85
N PRO A 207 -5.74 8.14 8.08
CA PRO A 207 -7.11 7.68 8.32
C PRO A 207 -8.17 8.62 7.74
N ASP A 208 -7.97 9.93 7.87
CA ASP A 208 -8.88 10.97 7.37
C ASP A 208 -8.89 11.10 5.83
N ALA A 209 -7.97 10.41 5.15
CA ALA A 209 -7.88 10.36 3.70
C ALA A 209 -8.28 9.00 3.10
N GLN A 210 -8.72 8.04 3.93
CA GLN A 210 -9.15 6.71 3.47
C GLN A 210 -10.43 6.78 2.62
N GLY A 211 -10.75 5.66 1.94
CA GLY A 211 -11.87 5.58 0.99
C GLY A 211 -11.58 6.21 -0.38
N ARG A 212 -10.43 6.85 -0.55
CA ARG A 212 -10.01 7.57 -1.77
C ARG A 212 -9.07 6.79 -2.69
N ASN A 213 -9.02 5.46 -2.57
CA ASN A 213 -8.11 4.59 -3.34
C ASN A 213 -6.59 4.89 -3.15
N LEU A 214 -6.22 5.71 -2.16
CA LEU A 214 -4.84 6.13 -1.93
C LEU A 214 -3.89 4.96 -1.68
N GLY A 215 -4.33 3.91 -0.98
CA GLY A 215 -3.50 2.73 -0.74
C GLY A 215 -3.07 2.06 -2.05
N ARG A 216 -3.98 1.92 -3.02
CA ARG A 216 -3.61 1.30 -4.31
C ARG A 216 -2.68 2.19 -5.12
N VAL A 217 -2.96 3.50 -5.16
CA VAL A 217 -2.12 4.47 -5.86
C VAL A 217 -0.72 4.56 -5.25
N GLN A 218 -0.64 4.58 -3.92
CA GLN A 218 0.64 4.59 -3.20
C GLN A 218 1.43 3.31 -3.46
N LEU A 219 0.81 2.13 -3.33
CA LEU A 219 1.48 0.85 -3.56
C LEU A 219 2.02 0.75 -5.00
N ALA A 220 1.20 1.14 -5.99
CA ALA A 220 1.58 1.23 -7.39
C ALA A 220 2.77 2.19 -7.63
N GLY A 221 2.72 3.39 -7.04
CA GLY A 221 3.82 4.34 -7.13
C GLY A 221 5.10 3.84 -6.44
N MET A 222 4.97 3.08 -5.35
CA MET A 222 6.08 2.41 -4.70
C MET A 222 6.70 1.33 -5.61
N HIS A 223 5.90 0.53 -6.32
CA HIS A 223 6.39 -0.45 -7.30
C HIS A 223 7.16 0.22 -8.44
N ARG A 224 6.64 1.33 -8.95
CA ARG A 224 7.35 2.14 -9.96
C ARG A 224 8.72 2.61 -9.46
N ILE A 225 8.79 3.08 -8.21
CA ILE A 225 10.04 3.51 -7.60
C ILE A 225 10.99 2.31 -7.45
N ALA A 226 10.51 1.17 -6.97
CA ALA A 226 11.31 -0.05 -6.85
C ALA A 226 11.91 -0.48 -8.18
N ARG A 227 11.15 -0.43 -9.28
CA ARG A 227 11.68 -0.68 -10.64
C ARG A 227 12.79 0.27 -11.08
N GLY A 228 12.75 1.52 -10.61
CA GLY A 228 13.77 2.51 -10.90
C GLY A 228 15.03 2.38 -10.03
N MET A 229 14.99 1.56 -8.98
CA MET A 229 16.13 1.30 -8.11
C MET A 229 17.05 0.27 -8.74
N ALA A 230 18.36 0.53 -8.71
CA ALA A 230 19.34 -0.33 -9.36
C ALA A 230 19.34 -1.74 -8.77
N GLY A 231 19.19 -2.75 -9.65
CA GLY A 231 19.30 -4.16 -9.29
C GLY A 231 18.09 -4.76 -8.59
N ILE A 232 17.00 -4.01 -8.40
CA ILE A 232 15.81 -4.52 -7.71
C ILE A 232 14.89 -5.26 -8.68
N GLU A 233 14.62 -6.52 -8.36
CA GLU A 233 13.77 -7.41 -9.13
C GLU A 233 12.52 -7.84 -8.36
N LEU A 234 12.63 -7.91 -7.02
CA LEU A 234 11.61 -8.43 -6.14
C LEU A 234 11.18 -7.37 -5.12
N CYS A 235 9.87 -7.32 -4.89
CA CYS A 235 9.30 -6.66 -3.73
C CYS A 235 8.79 -7.71 -2.76
N GLU A 236 9.23 -7.65 -1.52
CA GLU A 236 8.78 -8.50 -0.43
C GLU A 236 7.95 -7.68 0.56
N LEU A 237 6.96 -8.30 1.19
CA LEU A 237 6.33 -7.77 2.39
C LEU A 237 5.98 -8.92 3.32
N ALA A 238 5.82 -8.60 4.59
CA ALA A 238 5.04 -9.44 5.47
C ALA A 238 3.90 -8.65 6.11
N TYR A 239 2.86 -9.35 6.51
CA TYR A 239 1.75 -8.77 7.27
C TYR A 239 1.21 -9.79 8.29
N ARG A 240 0.47 -9.30 9.28
CA ARG A 240 -0.20 -10.13 10.28
C ARG A 240 -1.54 -10.66 9.75
N SER A 241 -1.82 -11.95 9.94
CA SER A 241 -3.13 -12.53 9.61
C SER A 241 -4.29 -11.88 10.40
N GLY A 242 -5.53 -12.05 9.92
CA GLY A 242 -6.72 -11.47 10.55
C GLY A 242 -6.88 -9.95 10.40
N THR A 243 -6.16 -9.33 9.45
CA THR A 243 -6.25 -7.88 9.14
C THR A 243 -7.06 -7.58 7.87
N GLY A 244 -7.41 -8.61 7.07
CA GLY A 244 -8.14 -8.45 5.81
C GLY A 244 -7.32 -7.91 4.63
N VAL A 245 -6.03 -7.64 4.81
CA VAL A 245 -5.17 -7.00 3.77
C VAL A 245 -4.64 -7.95 2.70
N SER A 246 -4.85 -9.26 2.86
CA SER A 246 -4.41 -10.27 1.88
C SER A 246 -4.93 -9.95 0.48
N ARG A 247 -6.22 -9.61 0.37
CA ARG A 247 -6.87 -9.22 -0.90
C ARG A 247 -6.33 -7.92 -1.46
N PHE A 248 -5.92 -6.98 -0.60
CA PHE A 248 -5.32 -5.72 -1.01
C PHE A 248 -3.96 -5.95 -1.68
N TYR A 249 -3.07 -6.71 -1.05
CA TYR A 249 -1.76 -7.02 -1.61
C TYR A 249 -1.84 -7.97 -2.81
N ALA A 250 -2.74 -8.96 -2.78
CA ALA A 250 -2.99 -9.83 -3.93
C ALA A 250 -3.44 -9.03 -5.17
N ALA A 251 -4.32 -8.04 -4.98
CA ALA A 251 -4.73 -7.15 -6.07
C ALA A 251 -3.60 -6.22 -6.57
N GLY A 252 -2.53 -6.05 -5.78
CA GLY A 252 -1.29 -5.38 -6.17
C GLY A 252 -0.25 -6.31 -6.79
N GLY A 253 -0.61 -7.56 -7.11
CA GLY A 253 0.26 -8.53 -7.77
C GLY A 253 1.15 -9.34 -6.83
N TYR A 254 0.91 -9.31 -5.52
CA TYR A 254 1.64 -10.13 -4.55
C TYR A 254 1.04 -11.53 -4.42
N VAL A 255 1.90 -12.52 -4.22
CA VAL A 255 1.51 -13.89 -3.90
C VAL A 255 2.11 -14.31 -2.56
N GLU A 256 1.39 -15.12 -1.80
CA GLU A 256 1.89 -15.67 -0.54
C GLU A 256 2.99 -16.68 -0.84
N VAL A 257 4.18 -16.47 -0.28
CA VAL A 257 5.35 -17.36 -0.47
C VAL A 257 5.79 -18.06 0.80
N GLY A 258 5.24 -17.68 1.95
CA GLY A 258 5.55 -18.29 3.23
C GLY A 258 4.63 -17.80 4.35
N ARG A 259 4.55 -18.60 5.42
CA ARG A 259 3.73 -18.30 6.59
C ARG A 259 4.39 -18.87 7.85
N ARG A 260 4.44 -18.06 8.90
CA ARG A 260 4.94 -18.46 10.22
C ARG A 260 3.77 -18.47 11.21
N PRO A 261 3.24 -19.66 11.58
CA PRO A 261 2.08 -19.77 12.45
C PRO A 261 2.34 -19.14 13.84
N GLY A 262 1.40 -18.33 14.32
CA GLY A 262 1.45 -17.73 15.67
C GLY A 262 2.67 -16.84 15.97
N ALA A 263 3.40 -16.40 14.94
CA ALA A 263 4.64 -15.64 15.09
C ALA A 263 4.44 -14.20 15.56
N VAL A 264 3.22 -13.67 15.50
CA VAL A 264 2.89 -12.28 15.84
C VAL A 264 2.01 -12.25 17.08
N ARG A 265 2.54 -11.71 18.18
CA ARG A 265 1.78 -11.43 19.42
C ARG A 265 1.00 -10.12 19.25
N ALA A 266 -0.21 -10.18 18.72
CA ALA A 266 -1.06 -9.00 18.53
C ALA A 266 -1.62 -8.45 19.85
N GLY A 267 -1.84 -9.35 20.82
CA GLY A 267 -2.36 -9.03 22.14
C GLY A 267 -2.26 -10.22 23.09
N PRO A 268 -2.73 -10.09 24.34
CA PRO A 268 -2.84 -11.21 25.26
C PRO A 268 -3.72 -12.31 24.64
N ALA A 269 -3.16 -13.51 24.48
CA ALA A 269 -3.80 -14.65 23.82
C ALA A 269 -4.27 -14.42 22.35
N ASP A 270 -3.79 -13.36 21.69
CA ASP A 270 -4.05 -13.09 20.28
C ASP A 270 -2.75 -13.29 19.49
N ASP A 271 -2.42 -14.56 19.27
CA ASP A 271 -1.29 -14.98 18.43
C ASP A 271 -1.76 -15.17 17.00
N ARG A 272 -1.09 -14.47 16.08
CA ARG A 272 -1.44 -14.45 14.65
C ARG A 272 -0.25 -14.86 13.80
N ASP A 273 -0.55 -15.27 12.58
CA ASP A 273 0.48 -15.67 11.64
C ASP A 273 1.20 -14.44 11.08
N SER A 274 2.50 -14.57 10.85
CA SER A 274 3.21 -13.68 9.94
C SER A 274 3.16 -14.29 8.54
N VAL A 275 2.51 -13.59 7.61
CA VAL A 275 2.36 -14.01 6.22
C VAL A 275 3.36 -13.26 5.37
N LEU A 276 4.20 -13.97 4.64
CA LEU A 276 5.19 -13.44 3.71
C LEU A 276 4.62 -13.45 2.30
N MET A 277 4.65 -12.30 1.63
CA MET A 277 4.24 -12.20 0.23
C MET A 277 5.34 -11.57 -0.62
N MET A 278 5.39 -11.97 -1.89
CA MET A 278 6.35 -11.46 -2.85
C MET A 278 5.69 -11.13 -4.19
N ARG A 279 6.30 -10.18 -4.90
CA ARG A 279 5.98 -9.80 -6.27
C ARG A 279 7.28 -9.55 -7.03
N ARG A 280 7.33 -9.93 -8.31
CA ARG A 280 8.34 -9.45 -9.25
C ARG A 280 7.96 -8.08 -9.80
N VAL A 281 8.92 -7.17 -9.85
CA VAL A 281 8.76 -5.84 -10.44
C VAL A 281 9.52 -5.67 -11.75
N ASP A 282 10.39 -6.61 -12.11
CA ASP A 282 11.14 -6.61 -13.37
C ASP A 282 10.37 -7.20 -14.57
N GLY A 283 9.13 -7.66 -14.36
CA GLY A 283 8.27 -8.23 -15.39
C GLY A 283 8.40 -9.75 -15.57
N GLY A 284 9.23 -10.42 -14.78
CA GLY A 284 9.28 -11.89 -14.76
C GLY A 284 8.13 -12.51 -13.96
N ASP A 285 8.02 -13.84 -14.03
CA ASP A 285 7.10 -14.63 -13.21
C ASP A 285 7.72 -15.05 -11.88
N LEU A 286 6.92 -15.07 -10.80
CA LEU A 286 7.36 -15.62 -9.52
C LEU A 286 7.13 -17.14 -9.50
N ILE A 287 8.19 -17.91 -9.77
CA ILE A 287 8.15 -19.36 -9.89
C ILE A 287 9.09 -19.98 -8.85
N TYR A 288 8.60 -20.98 -8.11
CA TYR A 288 9.44 -21.81 -7.26
C TYR A 288 10.41 -22.63 -8.11
N ASP A 289 11.70 -22.62 -7.78
CA ASP A 289 12.72 -23.35 -8.53
C ASP A 289 12.65 -24.88 -8.37
N GLY A 290 11.92 -25.35 -7.34
CA GLY A 290 11.68 -26.76 -7.05
C GLY A 290 12.92 -27.52 -6.55
N ARG A 291 13.99 -26.82 -6.20
CA ARG A 291 15.23 -27.45 -5.70
C ARG A 291 15.15 -27.57 -4.18
N GLY A 292 15.42 -28.78 -3.68
CA GLY A 292 15.40 -29.13 -2.26
C GLY A 292 16.77 -29.03 -1.60
#